data_AF-D0EZA8-F1
#
_entry.id   AF-D0EZA8-F1
#
_cell.length_a   1.000
_cell.length_b   1.000
_cell.length_c   1.000
_cell.angle_alpha   90.00
_cell.angle_beta   90.00
_cell.angle_gamma   90.00
#
_symmetry.space_group_name_H-M   'P 1'
#
loop_
_entity.id
_entity.type
_entity.pdbx_description
1 polymer ?
#
loop_
_entity_poly.entity_id
_entity_poly.type
_entity_poly.pdbx_seq_one_letter_code
_entity_poly.pdbx_strand_id
1 'polypeptide(L)'
;ADSTYMPLQAKGAVFSAEIVPEGRAPTGWADMRAAYDALDDETRLRVEGMSAYHSLFYSQDRAGYMPSKKNESGGYDQYGYHDMEPSLRPLVKVHPET
;
A
#
# COMPACT_ATOMS: atom_id res chain seq x y z
N ALA A 1 2.88 -1.36 -1.77
CA ALA A 1 2.10 -2.10 -2.78
C ALA A 1 0.92 -1.24 -3.18
N ASP A 2 0.65 -1.16 -4.47
CA ASP A 2 -0.27 -0.16 -5.04
C ASP A 2 -1.72 -0.47 -4.70
N SER A 3 -2.50 0.59 -4.50
CA SER A 3 -3.95 0.54 -4.26
C SER A 3 -4.38 -0.37 -3.10
N THR A 4 -3.49 -0.67 -2.15
CA THR A 4 -3.86 -1.51 -0.99
C THR A 4 -4.90 -0.86 -0.08
N TYR A 5 -5.13 0.46 -0.18
CA TYR A 5 -6.18 1.18 0.53
C TYR A 5 -7.56 1.08 -0.14
N MET A 6 -7.64 0.68 -1.42
CA MET A 6 -8.90 0.55 -2.18
C MET A 6 -9.53 -0.83 -1.97
N PRO A 7 -10.86 -1.02 -2.07
CA PRO A 7 -11.48 -2.34 -1.90
C PRO A 7 -10.86 -3.42 -2.80
N LEU A 8 -10.61 -3.08 -4.07
CA LEU A 8 -9.93 -3.93 -5.04
C LEU A 8 -8.46 -3.50 -5.19
N GLN A 9 -7.53 -4.41 -4.92
CA GLN A 9 -6.09 -4.18 -5.07
C GLN A 9 -5.67 -4.25 -6.55
N ALA A 10 -4.63 -3.52 -6.90
CA ALA A 10 -3.95 -3.70 -8.17
C ALA A 10 -3.32 -5.11 -8.24
N LYS A 11 -3.44 -5.79 -9.39
CA LYS A 11 -2.72 -7.07 -9.64
C LYS A 11 -1.24 -6.81 -9.95
N GLY A 12 -0.94 -5.71 -10.63
CA GLY A 12 0.41 -5.31 -11.00
C GLY A 12 0.41 -3.86 -11.46
N ALA A 13 1.61 -3.33 -11.64
CA ALA A 13 1.84 -1.98 -12.15
C ALA A 13 2.71 -2.06 -13.40
N VAL A 14 2.42 -1.20 -14.38
CA VAL A 14 3.25 -0.99 -15.56
C VAL A 14 3.75 0.44 -15.51
N PHE A 15 5.06 0.61 -15.63
CA PHE A 15 5.71 1.90 -15.64
C PHE A 15 6.47 2.08 -16.96
N SER A 16 6.31 3.24 -17.58
CA SER A 16 7.07 3.66 -18.77
C SER A 16 7.81 4.95 -18.47
N ALA A 17 9.09 5.00 -18.80
CA ALA A 17 9.89 6.20 -18.67
C ALA A 17 9.90 6.96 -20.01
N GLU A 18 9.09 8.01 -20.11
CA GLU A 18 9.06 8.86 -21.31
C GLU A 18 10.29 9.77 -21.38
N ILE A 19 10.71 10.31 -20.24
CA ILE A 19 11.94 11.09 -20.08
C ILE A 19 12.67 10.54 -18.85
N VAL A 20 13.95 10.21 -19.03
CA VAL A 20 14.83 9.82 -17.93
C VAL A 20 15.63 11.06 -17.50
N PRO A 21 15.41 11.61 -16.29
CA PRO A 21 16.13 12.81 -15.84
C PRO A 21 17.61 12.52 -15.62
N GLU A 22 18.44 13.55 -15.76
CA GLU A 22 19.86 13.47 -15.38
C GLU A 22 19.98 13.32 -13.85
N GLY A 23 20.78 12.35 -13.39
CA GLY A 23 20.95 12.03 -11.97
C GLY A 23 20.47 10.62 -11.60
N ARG A 24 20.47 10.31 -10.30
CA ARG A 24 20.03 9.00 -9.78
C ARG A 24 18.63 9.10 -9.19
N ALA A 25 17.67 8.39 -9.79
CA ALA A 25 16.32 8.22 -9.27
C ALA A 25 15.85 6.75 -9.44
N PRO A 26 16.49 5.78 -8.77
CA PRO A 26 16.16 4.37 -8.95
C PRO A 26 14.79 4.02 -8.35
N THR A 27 14.04 3.18 -9.05
CA THR A 27 12.88 2.48 -8.46
C THR A 27 13.36 1.21 -7.77
N GLY A 28 13.23 1.16 -6.44
CA GLY A 28 13.56 -0.02 -5.65
C GLY A 28 12.39 -1.01 -5.57
N TRP A 29 12.70 -2.30 -5.63
CA TRP A 29 11.75 -3.40 -5.44
C TRP A 29 12.21 -4.27 -4.27
N ALA A 30 11.25 -4.76 -3.47
CA ALA A 30 11.51 -5.67 -2.37
C ALA A 30 10.64 -6.92 -2.54
N ASP A 31 11.27 -8.10 -2.53
CA ASP A 31 10.55 -9.38 -2.60
C ASP A 31 10.00 -9.74 -1.22
N MET A 32 8.69 -9.60 -1.04
CA MET A 32 8.02 -9.90 0.22
C MET A 32 7.95 -11.41 0.51
N ARG A 33 8.11 -12.28 -0.48
CA ARG A 33 8.18 -13.74 -0.27
C ARG A 33 9.51 -14.09 0.39
N ALA A 34 10.61 -13.62 -0.19
CA ALA A 34 11.94 -13.80 0.37
C ALA A 34 12.06 -13.17 1.77
N ALA A 35 11.43 -12.00 1.98
CA ALA A 35 11.36 -11.38 3.30
C ALA A 35 10.61 -12.23 4.32
N TYR A 36 9.50 -12.88 3.92
CA TYR A 36 8.75 -13.78 4.76
C TYR A 36 9.54 -15.06 5.07
N ASP A 37 10.19 -15.65 4.06
CA ASP A 37 11.02 -16.87 4.21
C ASP A 37 12.20 -16.64 5.16
N ALA A 38 12.74 -15.42 5.20
CA ALA A 38 13.84 -15.04 6.06
C ALA A 38 13.44 -14.78 7.53
N LEU A 39 12.14 -14.75 7.85
CA LEU A 39 11.67 -14.59 9.24
C LEU A 39 11.98 -15.84 10.07
N ASP A 40 12.35 -15.63 11.33
CA ASP A 40 12.41 -16.71 12.32
C ASP A 40 10.99 -17.28 12.62
N ASP A 41 10.97 -18.47 13.21
CA ASP A 41 9.71 -19.20 13.46
C ASP A 41 8.80 -18.45 14.45
N GLU A 42 9.38 -17.77 15.45
CA GLU A 42 8.61 -16.98 16.42
C GLU A 42 7.87 -15.82 15.72
N THR A 43 8.58 -15.11 14.86
CA THR A 43 8.04 -13.98 14.11
C THR A 43 7.02 -14.44 13.08
N ARG A 44 7.27 -15.55 12.36
CA ARG A 44 6.27 -16.15 11.45
C ARG A 44 4.98 -16.50 12.18
N LEU A 45 5.09 -17.19 13.32
CA LEU A 45 3.92 -17.56 14.13
C LEU A 45 3.15 -16.32 14.61
N ARG A 46 3.86 -15.26 14.98
CA ARG A 46 3.26 -14.01 15.42
C ARG A 46 2.43 -13.33 14.33
N VAL A 47 2.92 -13.31 13.08
CA VAL A 47 2.27 -12.57 11.99
C VAL A 47 1.17 -13.33 11.25
N GLU A 48 1.14 -14.67 11.35
CA GLU A 48 0.24 -15.56 10.61
C GLU A 48 -1.25 -15.15 10.68
N GLY A 49 -1.74 -14.82 11.88
CA GLY A 49 -3.13 -14.41 12.10
C GLY A 49 -3.39 -12.91 12.06
N MET A 50 -2.36 -12.09 11.80
CA MET A 50 -2.48 -10.64 11.88
C MET A 50 -3.12 -10.05 10.62
N SER A 51 -3.81 -8.94 10.81
CA SER A 51 -4.33 -8.10 9.74
C SER A 51 -3.99 -6.64 10.00
N ALA A 52 -3.95 -5.85 8.94
CA ALA A 52 -3.71 -4.41 8.98
C ALA A 52 -4.82 -3.66 8.24
N TYR A 53 -5.21 -2.49 8.76
CA TYR A 53 -6.04 -1.54 8.02
C TYR A 53 -5.16 -0.75 7.06
N HIS A 54 -5.55 -0.71 5.79
CA HIS A 54 -4.89 0.07 4.76
C HIS A 54 -5.72 1.31 4.44
N SER A 55 -5.12 2.49 4.59
CA SER A 55 -5.79 3.77 4.41
C SER A 55 -4.86 4.76 3.70
N LEU A 56 -5.39 5.43 2.68
CA LEU A 56 -4.68 6.53 2.04
C LEU A 56 -4.46 7.67 3.04
N PHE A 57 -5.49 8.02 3.82
CA PHE A 57 -5.42 9.02 4.89
C PHE A 57 -4.25 8.75 5.86
N TYR A 58 -4.07 7.50 6.31
CA TYR A 58 -2.95 7.14 7.19
C TYR A 58 -1.59 7.44 6.56
N SER A 59 -1.39 7.05 5.30
CA SER A 59 -0.11 7.26 4.61
C SER A 59 0.19 8.74 4.32
N GLN A 60 -0.85 9.51 3.95
CA GLN A 60 -0.71 10.92 3.58
C GLN A 60 -0.54 11.81 4.81
N ASP A 61 -1.23 11.52 5.90
CA ASP A 61 -1.03 12.19 7.20
C ASP A 61 0.39 11.98 7.73
N ARG A 62 0.85 10.73 7.75
CA ARG A 62 2.23 10.40 8.15
C ARG A 62 3.29 11.12 7.30
N ALA A 63 2.99 11.36 6.03
CA ALA A 63 3.89 12.06 5.10
C ALA A 63 3.73 13.59 5.12
N GLY A 64 2.76 14.13 5.86
CA GLY A 64 2.48 15.57 5.89
C GLY A 64 1.79 16.12 4.63
N TYR A 65 1.15 15.24 3.85
CA TYR A 65 0.48 15.56 2.58
C TYR A 65 -1.05 15.49 2.65
N MET A 66 -1.62 15.61 3.85
CA MET A 66 -3.07 15.66 3.98
C MET A 66 -3.64 16.83 3.17
N PRO A 67 -4.68 16.60 2.35
CA PRO A 67 -5.19 17.67 1.52
C PRO A 67 -5.80 18.78 2.38
N SER A 68 -5.58 20.03 1.98
CA SER A 68 -5.96 21.21 2.76
C SER A 68 -7.41 21.65 2.56
N LYS A 69 -8.05 21.23 1.47
CA LYS A 69 -9.42 21.60 1.12
C LYS A 69 -10.33 20.39 1.19
N LYS A 70 -11.27 20.41 2.14
CA LYS A 70 -12.36 19.44 2.21
C LYS A 70 -13.53 19.89 1.34
N ASN A 71 -14.28 18.93 0.80
CA ASN A 71 -15.56 19.20 0.16
C ASN A 71 -16.63 19.53 1.23
N GLU A 72 -17.84 19.87 0.79
CA GLU A 72 -18.96 20.25 1.68
C GLU A 72 -19.35 19.13 2.66
N SER A 73 -19.07 17.87 2.32
CA SER A 73 -19.31 16.70 3.16
C SER A 73 -18.16 16.38 4.12
N GLY A 74 -17.07 17.16 4.09
CA GLY A 74 -15.89 16.97 4.96
C GLY A 74 -14.85 15.97 4.44
N GLY A 75 -15.08 15.38 3.26
CA GLY A 75 -14.17 14.48 2.54
C GLY A 75 -13.29 15.21 1.51
N TYR A 76 -12.64 14.45 0.62
CA TYR A 76 -11.81 15.01 -0.46
C TYR A 76 -12.24 14.43 -1.82
N ASP A 77 -12.45 15.28 -2.83
CA ASP A 77 -12.87 14.86 -4.18
C ASP A 77 -11.69 14.32 -5.02
N GLN A 78 -10.79 13.56 -4.40
CA GLN A 78 -9.60 13.00 -5.02
C GLN A 78 -9.63 11.48 -4.98
N TYR A 79 -9.10 10.84 -6.02
CA TYR A 79 -9.06 9.38 -6.10
C TYR A 79 -8.40 8.77 -4.87
N GLY A 80 -9.09 7.82 -4.23
CA GLY A 80 -8.61 7.12 -3.04
C GLY A 80 -8.93 7.80 -1.71
N TYR A 81 -9.45 9.03 -1.73
CA TYR A 81 -10.04 9.65 -0.56
C TYR A 81 -11.55 9.43 -0.61
N HIS A 82 -12.00 8.43 0.12
CA HIS A 82 -13.40 8.03 0.19
C HIS A 82 -13.81 7.83 1.65
N ASP A 83 -15.09 7.98 1.93
CA ASP A 83 -15.65 7.78 3.28
C ASP A 83 -16.07 6.32 3.54
N MET A 84 -15.59 5.38 2.72
CA MET A 84 -15.78 3.95 2.98
C MET A 84 -14.87 3.46 4.10
N GLU A 85 -15.29 2.36 4.74
CA GLU A 85 -14.48 1.66 5.73
C GLU A 85 -13.09 1.30 5.19
N PRO A 86 -12.01 1.53 5.96
CA PRO A 86 -10.66 1.17 5.55
C PRO A 86 -10.53 -0.32 5.25
N SER A 87 -9.79 -0.65 4.18
CA SER A 87 -9.58 -2.04 3.78
C SER A 87 -8.77 -2.80 4.84
N LEU A 88 -9.38 -3.78 5.52
CA LEU A 88 -8.67 -4.71 6.40
C LEU A 88 -8.06 -5.85 5.57
N ARG A 89 -6.76 -6.12 5.75
CA ARG A 89 -6.04 -7.13 4.96
C ARG A 89 -5.16 -8.01 5.82
N PRO A 90 -5.03 -9.30 5.48
CA PRO A 90 -4.09 -10.17 6.15
C PRO A 90 -2.66 -9.68 5.92
N LEU A 91 -1.84 -9.75 6.97
CA LEU A 91 -0.44 -9.37 6.94
C LEU A 91 0.39 -10.38 6.14
N VAL A 92 0.06 -11.67 6.28
CA VAL A 92 0.59 -12.76 5.47
C VAL A 92 -0.36 -13.03 4.30
N LYS A 93 0.19 -13.15 3.09
CA LYS A 93 -0.58 -13.44 1.87
C LYS A 93 -0.02 -14.67 1.17
N VAL A 94 -0.92 -15.48 0.62
CA VAL A 94 -0.57 -16.59 -0.27
C VAL A 94 -0.83 -16.14 -1.71
N HIS A 95 0.17 -16.29 -2.58
CA HIS A 95 0.01 -15.95 -3.99
C HIS A 95 -0.88 -17.01 -4.66
N PRO A 96 -1.87 -16.62 -5.48
CA PRO A 96 -2.86 -17.58 -6.00
C PRO A 96 -2.29 -18.57 -7.02
N GLU A 97 -1.10 -18.31 -7.57
CA GLU A 97 -0.50 -19.12 -8.65
C GLU A 97 0.82 -19.81 -8.26
N THR A 98 1.44 -19.43 -7.13
CA THR A 98 2.77 -19.93 -6.70
C THR A 98 2.75 -20.20 -5.21
#